data_AF-A0A314UWU8-F1
#
_entry.id   AF-A0A314UWU8-F1
#
_cell.length_a   1.000
_cell.length_b   1.000
_cell.length_c   1.000
_cell.angle_alpha   90.00
_cell.angle_beta   90.00
_cell.angle_gamma   90.00
#
_symmetry.space_group_name_H-M   'P 1'
#
loop_
_entity.id
_entity.type
_entity.pdbx_description
1 polymer ?
#
loop_
_entity_poly.entity_id
_entity_poly.type
_entity_poly.pdbx_seq_one_letter_code
_entity_poly.pdbx_strand_id
1 'polypeptide(L)'
;MSFGVELTSSPEGHEDANNERLDLIDPTAPNWSLPSETFSEQLCLSRTRWCRPRGKEERIRVRVRVCGRDLVLSAELVDKCATVERASTRHVTFLCGRGGVYAIGAVVANLIGDHQRRDLYLNLFLEVAQEKALSVGPEEGGFGMSYDLLYGRAGFLWAALFINKYLGQEKVPSDLLMPVVDAVLAGGRAGASDNPSCPLMYRWHGTRFPHSGNYPSSEGNPRDKFVHWSHGAAGMAITLCRASQVFPGDREFRDAAIEAGEVVWKNGLLKKVGLADGVAGNAYAFLSLYRLTGETIYEGRAKAFASFLYHNGRELVTVGDTHGAEHAYSPFSRTCRNSLPLV
;
A
#
# COMPACT_ATOMS: atom_id res chain seq x y z
N MET A 1 -59.92 7.78 -20.90
CA MET A 1 -60.21 6.39 -21.33
C MET A 1 -58.90 5.65 -21.46
N SER A 2 -58.91 4.42 -20.98
CA SER A 2 -57.80 3.53 -20.69
C SER A 2 -56.94 3.18 -21.91
N PHE A 3 -55.66 2.94 -21.66
CA PHE A 3 -54.86 1.97 -22.41
C PHE A 3 -53.96 1.23 -21.40
N GLY A 4 -54.28 -0.03 -21.13
CA GLY A 4 -53.31 -1.07 -20.75
C GLY A 4 -53.05 -1.93 -21.99
N VAL A 5 -52.16 -2.92 -22.06
CA VAL A 5 -51.27 -3.68 -21.17
C VAL A 5 -50.20 -4.27 -22.12
N GLU A 6 -48.95 -4.50 -21.70
CA GLU A 6 -48.26 -5.79 -21.94
C GLU A 6 -46.92 -5.88 -21.19
N LEU A 7 -46.80 -6.95 -20.39
CA LEU A 7 -45.56 -7.47 -19.83
C LEU A 7 -45.12 -8.65 -20.70
N THR A 8 -43.88 -8.65 -21.18
CA THR A 8 -43.15 -9.87 -21.54
C THR A 8 -41.66 -9.72 -21.19
N SER A 9 -41.03 -10.87 -20.97
CA SER A 9 -39.79 -11.10 -20.21
C SER A 9 -38.58 -11.47 -21.06
N SER A 10 -37.38 -11.16 -20.51
CA SER A 10 -36.05 -11.81 -20.72
C SER A 10 -35.28 -11.53 -22.02
N PRO A 11 -33.97 -11.86 -22.10
CA PRO A 11 -32.87 -11.76 -21.12
C PRO A 11 -31.63 -11.06 -21.74
N GLU A 12 -30.65 -10.61 -20.96
CA GLU A 12 -29.23 -10.66 -21.38
C GLU A 12 -28.30 -10.41 -20.19
N GLY A 13 -27.57 -11.47 -19.82
CA GLY A 13 -26.48 -11.42 -18.86
C GLY A 13 -25.19 -10.97 -19.53
N HIS A 14 -24.42 -10.15 -18.81
CA HIS A 14 -22.99 -10.03 -19.05
C HIS A 14 -22.28 -10.87 -17.98
N GLU A 15 -21.87 -12.08 -18.37
CA GLU A 15 -20.96 -12.93 -17.60
C GLU A 15 -19.55 -12.33 -17.62
N ASP A 16 -19.08 -11.82 -16.47
CA ASP A 16 -17.66 -11.54 -16.23
C ASP A 16 -17.00 -12.77 -15.58
N ALA A 17 -16.72 -13.78 -16.40
CA ALA A 17 -15.94 -14.94 -16.03
C ALA A 17 -14.45 -14.59 -15.98
N ASN A 18 -13.84 -14.55 -14.78
CA ASN A 18 -12.43 -14.94 -14.56
C ASN A 18 -11.94 -14.76 -13.09
N ASN A 19 -12.56 -15.44 -12.12
CA ASN A 19 -11.99 -15.52 -10.77
C ASN A 19 -12.18 -16.89 -10.11
N GLU A 20 -11.74 -17.95 -10.79
CA GLU A 20 -11.73 -19.29 -10.21
C GLU A 20 -10.51 -19.51 -9.29
N ARG A 21 -10.79 -20.13 -8.14
CA ARG A 21 -9.91 -20.41 -6.99
C ARG A 21 -9.01 -21.62 -7.27
N LEU A 22 -7.80 -21.64 -6.72
CA LEU A 22 -6.87 -22.77 -6.77
C LEU A 22 -6.58 -23.26 -5.34
N ASP A 23 -6.80 -24.55 -5.08
CA ASP A 23 -6.63 -25.19 -3.76
C ASP A 23 -5.15 -25.51 -3.43
N LEU A 24 -4.80 -25.45 -2.14
CA LEU A 24 -3.44 -25.46 -1.58
C LEU A 24 -2.93 -26.84 -1.11
N ILE A 25 -1.59 -26.98 -1.01
CA ILE A 25 -0.82 -28.20 -0.66
C ILE A 25 -0.36 -28.19 0.83
N ASP A 26 -0.32 -29.39 1.43
CA ASP A 26 -0.12 -29.75 2.86
C ASP A 26 1.30 -29.49 3.46
N PRO A 27 1.42 -28.85 4.65
CA PRO A 27 2.69 -28.55 5.33
C PRO A 27 2.87 -29.34 6.64
N THR A 28 3.53 -30.50 6.63
CA THR A 28 3.93 -31.21 7.86
C THR A 28 5.39 -31.69 7.81
N ALA A 29 6.27 -31.12 8.65
CA ALA A 29 7.37 -31.77 9.41
C ALA A 29 8.40 -30.75 9.98
N PRO A 30 9.08 -31.02 11.11
CA PRO A 30 9.32 -30.03 12.17
C PRO A 30 10.78 -29.79 12.64
N ASN A 31 10.92 -28.73 13.48
CA ASN A 31 11.95 -28.40 14.51
C ASN A 31 13.35 -27.86 14.11
N TRP A 32 13.71 -26.63 14.54
CA TRP A 32 14.57 -26.33 15.71
C TRP A 32 14.75 -24.81 15.93
N SER A 33 15.29 -24.43 17.10
CA SER A 33 15.12 -23.14 17.81
C SER A 33 16.36 -22.20 17.89
N LEU A 34 16.11 -20.92 18.26
CA LEU A 34 16.99 -19.86 18.88
C LEU A 34 17.88 -18.96 17.96
N PRO A 35 18.47 -17.83 18.43
CA PRO A 35 17.87 -16.58 18.90
C PRO A 35 18.46 -15.28 18.23
N SER A 36 18.08 -14.12 18.79
CA SER A 36 18.29 -12.68 18.48
C SER A 36 19.53 -12.15 17.73
N GLU A 37 19.31 -11.19 16.82
CA GLU A 37 19.93 -9.83 16.76
C GLU A 37 19.75 -9.14 15.38
N THR A 38 18.89 -8.12 15.40
CA THR A 38 19.03 -6.71 14.96
C THR A 38 19.77 -6.25 13.68
N PHE A 39 19.17 -5.20 13.10
CA PHE A 39 19.68 -4.12 12.25
C PHE A 39 19.63 -4.21 10.70
N SER A 40 18.87 -3.24 10.16
CA SER A 40 18.87 -2.60 8.83
C SER A 40 18.68 -3.47 7.59
N GLU A 41 17.63 -3.16 6.80
CA GLU A 41 17.67 -3.00 5.32
C GLU A 41 16.28 -3.18 4.69
N GLN A 42 15.73 -2.13 4.08
CA GLN A 42 14.68 -2.22 3.06
C GLN A 42 14.78 -1.03 2.10
N LEU A 43 15.10 -1.27 0.82
CA LEU A 43 14.33 -0.78 -0.33
C LEU A 43 14.76 -1.46 -1.66
N CYS A 44 13.73 -1.93 -2.38
CA CYS A 44 13.55 -2.22 -3.80
C CYS A 44 14.43 -3.18 -4.64
N LEU A 45 13.71 -3.89 -5.52
CA LEU A 45 14.10 -4.96 -6.42
C LEU A 45 14.81 -4.45 -7.68
N SER A 46 16.01 -4.98 -7.96
CA SER A 46 16.29 -5.58 -9.27
C SER A 46 17.57 -6.44 -9.19
N ARG A 47 17.51 -7.63 -9.80
CA ARG A 47 18.54 -8.69 -9.86
C ARG A 47 18.83 -9.45 -8.55
N THR A 48 17.91 -10.32 -8.13
CA THR A 48 18.25 -11.49 -7.31
C THR A 48 19.04 -12.49 -8.13
N ARG A 49 20.33 -12.65 -7.83
CA ARG A 49 21.11 -13.80 -8.31
C ARG A 49 20.81 -14.96 -7.34
N TRP A 50 20.01 -15.92 -7.78
CA TRP A 50 19.72 -17.13 -7.00
C TRP A 50 20.93 -18.06 -7.07
N CYS A 51 21.75 -18.09 -6.01
CA CYS A 51 22.74 -19.16 -5.85
C CYS A 51 22.02 -20.41 -5.34
N ARG A 52 22.20 -21.55 -6.04
CA ARG A 52 21.76 -22.87 -5.58
C ARG A 52 22.35 -23.17 -4.18
N PRO A 53 21.58 -23.69 -3.21
CA PRO A 53 22.13 -24.02 -1.90
C PRO A 53 22.99 -25.29 -1.99
N ARG A 54 24.25 -25.18 -1.59
CA ARG A 54 24.98 -26.30 -0.98
C ARG A 54 24.86 -26.11 0.53
N GLY A 55 24.52 -27.19 1.22
CA GLY A 55 23.90 -27.17 2.55
C GLY A 55 24.58 -26.28 3.59
N LYS A 56 23.78 -25.39 4.18
CA LYS A 56 23.70 -25.01 5.60
C LYS A 56 22.67 -23.88 5.68
N GLU A 57 21.87 -23.93 6.74
CA GLU A 57 20.71 -23.08 6.99
C GLU A 57 21.15 -21.63 7.23
N GLU A 58 21.09 -20.81 6.18
CA GLU A 58 21.41 -19.38 6.24
C GLU A 58 20.09 -18.59 6.22
N ARG A 59 19.89 -17.78 7.26
CA ARG A 59 18.86 -16.73 7.32
C ARG A 59 18.91 -15.96 6.00
N ILE A 60 17.83 -15.95 5.22
CA ILE A 60 17.82 -15.17 3.97
C ILE A 60 17.81 -13.69 4.34
N ARG A 61 19.01 -13.11 4.48
CA ARG A 61 19.19 -11.67 4.31
C ARG A 61 19.17 -11.43 2.81
N VAL A 62 18.02 -11.01 2.28
CA VAL A 62 17.99 -10.37 0.97
C VAL A 62 18.71 -9.03 1.12
N ARG A 63 20.04 -9.06 1.07
CA ARG A 63 20.86 -7.86 0.94
C ARG A 63 20.75 -7.40 -0.50
N VAL A 64 19.81 -6.49 -0.75
CA VAL A 64 19.82 -5.75 -2.01
C VAL A 64 21.03 -4.83 -1.96
N ARG A 65 22.03 -5.10 -2.79
CA ARG A 65 23.14 -4.17 -2.97
C ARG A 65 22.68 -3.07 -3.92
N VAL A 66 22.37 -1.90 -3.39
CA VAL A 66 22.23 -0.69 -4.18
C VAL A 66 23.59 -0.39 -4.80
N CYS A 67 23.72 -0.49 -6.12
CA CYS A 67 24.96 -0.12 -6.79
C CYS A 67 24.90 1.36 -7.21
N GLY A 68 26.07 2.00 -7.37
CA GLY A 68 26.13 3.41 -7.77
C GLY A 68 25.37 3.71 -9.07
N ARG A 69 25.28 2.75 -10.00
CA ARG A 69 24.50 2.90 -11.25
C ARG A 69 22.99 2.98 -10.99
N ASP A 70 22.48 2.21 -10.02
CA ASP A 70 21.05 2.22 -9.69
C ASP A 70 20.66 3.55 -9.05
N LEU A 71 21.55 4.15 -8.24
CA LEU A 71 21.35 5.48 -7.68
C LEU A 71 21.36 6.57 -8.75
N VAL A 72 22.31 6.50 -9.70
CA VAL A 72 22.35 7.45 -10.83
C VAL A 72 21.09 7.35 -11.68
N LEU A 73 20.66 6.13 -12.04
CA LEU A 73 19.41 5.93 -12.78
C LEU A 73 18.19 6.45 -11.99
N SER A 74 18.15 6.20 -10.68
CA SER A 74 17.10 6.71 -9.81
C SER A 74 17.07 8.24 -9.80
N ALA A 75 18.23 8.90 -9.74
CA ALA A 75 18.34 10.36 -9.80
C ALA A 75 17.83 10.91 -11.14
N GLU A 76 18.21 10.29 -12.27
CA GLU A 76 17.74 10.68 -13.61
C GLU A 76 16.22 10.54 -13.75
N LEU A 77 15.63 9.46 -13.19
CA LEU A 77 14.18 9.26 -13.19
C LEU A 77 13.47 10.33 -12.35
N VAL A 78 13.99 10.64 -11.16
CA VAL A 78 13.46 11.71 -10.32
C VAL A 78 13.51 13.05 -11.04
N ASP A 79 14.62 13.41 -11.69
CA ASP A 79 14.75 14.68 -12.40
C ASP A 79 13.72 14.81 -13.54
N LYS A 80 13.47 13.71 -14.26
CA LYS A 80 12.41 13.65 -15.29
C LYS A 80 11.03 13.83 -14.67
N CYS A 81 10.71 13.12 -13.58
CA CYS A 81 9.44 13.26 -12.87
C CYS A 81 9.26 14.68 -12.33
N ALA A 82 10.30 15.29 -11.74
CA ALA A 82 10.26 16.64 -11.19
C ALA A 82 9.98 17.70 -12.26
N THR A 83 10.47 17.48 -13.48
CA THR A 83 10.18 18.34 -14.63
C THR A 83 8.71 18.27 -15.04
N VAL A 84 8.13 17.07 -15.10
CA VAL A 84 6.71 16.86 -15.44
C VAL A 84 5.80 17.43 -14.35
N GLU A 85 6.11 17.16 -13.09
CA GLU A 85 5.33 17.63 -11.93
C GLU A 85 5.37 19.15 -11.74
N ARG A 86 6.44 19.84 -12.15
CA ARG A 86 6.44 21.32 -12.15
C ARG A 86 5.37 21.90 -13.08
N ALA A 87 4.92 21.14 -14.07
CA ALA A 87 3.83 21.53 -14.97
C ALA A 87 2.43 21.10 -14.49
N SER A 88 2.33 20.34 -13.38
CA SER A 88 1.07 19.81 -12.84
C SER A 88 0.99 20.01 -11.32
N THR A 89 0.05 20.81 -10.86
CA THR A 89 -0.12 21.11 -9.42
C THR A 89 -1.15 20.21 -8.72
N ARG A 90 -1.53 19.07 -9.31
CA ARG A 90 -2.76 18.37 -8.90
C ARG A 90 -2.66 17.61 -7.58
N HIS A 91 -1.50 17.04 -7.24
CA HIS A 91 -1.38 16.14 -6.10
C HIS A 91 -0.09 16.34 -5.31
N VAL A 92 -0.17 16.15 -3.99
CA VAL A 92 0.91 16.42 -3.02
C VAL A 92 1.40 15.18 -2.28
N THR A 93 0.79 14.02 -2.51
CA THR A 93 1.08 12.78 -1.78
C THR A 93 2.33 12.09 -2.30
N PHE A 94 2.81 11.10 -1.53
CA PHE A 94 3.94 10.29 -1.95
C PHE A 94 3.67 9.44 -3.20
N LEU A 95 2.48 8.84 -3.32
CA LEU A 95 2.22 7.84 -4.37
C LEU A 95 1.77 8.46 -5.69
N CYS A 96 1.07 9.59 -5.63
CA CYS A 96 0.36 10.14 -6.79
C CYS A 96 0.74 11.59 -7.08
N GLY A 97 1.73 12.16 -6.40
CA GLY A 97 2.04 13.58 -6.54
C GLY A 97 3.48 13.98 -6.21
N ARG A 98 3.65 15.30 -6.13
CA ARG A 98 4.95 15.97 -6.01
C ARG A 98 5.69 15.63 -4.73
N GLY A 99 4.95 15.36 -3.64
CA GLY A 99 5.53 14.96 -2.36
C GLY A 99 6.42 13.72 -2.48
N GLY A 100 6.03 12.73 -3.30
CA GLY A 100 6.83 11.53 -3.55
C GLY A 100 8.09 11.81 -4.35
N VAL A 101 7.95 12.58 -5.42
CA VAL A 101 9.07 12.97 -6.29
C VAL A 101 10.13 13.72 -5.47
N TYR A 102 9.72 14.70 -4.67
CA TYR A 102 10.65 15.48 -3.86
C TYR A 102 11.24 14.69 -2.70
N ALA A 103 10.44 13.85 -2.02
CA ALA A 103 10.93 12.99 -0.95
C ALA A 103 11.98 11.98 -1.45
N ILE A 104 11.71 11.29 -2.56
CA ILE A 104 12.66 10.35 -3.18
C ILE A 104 13.89 11.11 -3.68
N GLY A 105 13.71 12.26 -4.34
CA GLY A 105 14.80 13.07 -4.83
C GLY A 105 15.77 13.53 -3.74
N ALA A 106 15.24 14.00 -2.61
CA ALA A 106 16.06 14.39 -1.48
C ALA A 106 16.87 13.21 -0.91
N VAL A 107 16.24 12.04 -0.76
CA VAL A 107 16.91 10.83 -0.24
C VAL A 107 17.95 10.29 -1.22
N VAL A 108 17.63 10.18 -2.51
CA VAL A 108 18.57 9.69 -3.53
C VAL A 108 19.77 10.63 -3.66
N ALA A 109 19.55 11.94 -3.70
CA ALA A 109 20.63 12.92 -3.75
C ALA A 109 21.54 12.82 -2.50
N ASN A 110 20.95 12.64 -1.31
CA ASN A 110 21.72 12.44 -0.09
C ASN A 110 22.57 11.15 -0.14
N LEU A 111 22.02 10.05 -0.68
CA LEU A 111 22.75 8.79 -0.83
C LEU A 111 23.92 8.88 -1.83
N ILE A 112 23.80 9.75 -2.85
CA ILE A 112 24.86 10.01 -3.83
C ILE A 112 25.93 10.97 -3.26
N GLY A 113 25.62 11.70 -2.19
CA GLY A 113 26.48 12.74 -1.62
C GLY A 113 26.30 14.12 -2.26
N ASP A 114 25.26 14.30 -3.08
CA ASP A 114 24.91 15.58 -3.70
C ASP A 114 24.02 16.39 -2.74
N HIS A 115 24.67 17.11 -1.83
CA HIS A 115 23.98 17.90 -0.81
C HIS A 115 23.22 19.09 -1.39
N GLN A 116 23.71 19.70 -2.48
CA GLN A 116 23.03 20.81 -3.13
C GLN A 116 21.69 20.38 -3.73
N ARG A 117 21.67 19.24 -4.42
CA ARG A 117 20.44 18.66 -4.96
C ARG A 117 19.52 18.12 -3.88
N ARG A 118 20.06 17.55 -2.80
CA ARG A 118 19.26 17.17 -1.62
C ARG A 118 18.50 18.38 -1.08
N ASP A 119 19.20 19.49 -0.87
CA ASP A 119 18.61 20.70 -0.29
C ASP A 119 17.60 21.34 -1.24
N LEU A 120 17.85 21.30 -2.56
CA LEU A 120 16.86 21.69 -3.57
C LEU A 120 15.55 20.90 -3.43
N TYR A 121 15.61 19.57 -3.40
CA TYR A 121 14.41 18.74 -3.28
C TYR A 121 13.72 18.88 -1.93
N LEU A 122 14.48 19.03 -0.84
CA LEU A 122 13.92 19.29 0.47
C LEU A 122 13.17 20.62 0.50
N ASN A 123 13.73 21.70 -0.05
CA ASN A 123 13.07 22.99 -0.13
C ASN A 123 11.79 22.93 -0.96
N LEU A 124 11.80 22.24 -2.11
CA LEU A 124 10.58 22.01 -2.90
C LEU A 124 9.51 21.23 -2.11
N PHE A 125 9.90 20.26 -1.28
CA PHE A 125 8.96 19.59 -0.39
C PHE A 125 8.40 20.52 0.68
N LEU A 126 9.24 21.38 1.28
CA LEU A 126 8.81 22.36 2.27
C LEU A 126 7.88 23.43 1.68
N GLU A 127 8.03 23.78 0.39
CA GLU A 127 7.07 24.62 -0.34
C GLU A 127 5.71 23.93 -0.46
N VAL A 128 5.68 22.64 -0.81
CA VAL A 128 4.44 21.84 -0.84
C VAL A 128 3.80 21.75 0.55
N ALA A 129 4.61 21.62 1.61
CA ALA A 129 4.13 21.56 2.99
C ALA A 129 3.40 22.84 3.44
N GLN A 130 3.58 23.96 2.73
CA GLN A 130 2.88 25.22 2.98
C GLN A 130 1.53 25.32 2.24
N GLU A 131 1.13 24.32 1.45
CA GLU A 131 -0.17 24.32 0.79
C GLU A 131 -1.30 24.35 1.83
N LYS A 132 -2.05 25.46 1.83
CA LYS A 132 -3.12 25.72 2.81
C LYS A 132 -4.11 24.56 2.98
N ALA A 133 -4.42 23.84 1.90
CA ALA A 133 -5.36 22.72 1.95
C ALA A 133 -4.92 21.60 2.93
N LEU A 134 -3.61 21.41 3.14
CA LEU A 134 -3.06 20.38 4.03
C LEU A 134 -3.48 20.59 5.49
N SER A 135 -3.37 21.81 5.99
CA SER A 135 -3.61 22.15 7.40
C SER A 135 -5.06 22.53 7.70
N VAL A 136 -5.89 22.76 6.68
CA VAL A 136 -7.28 23.19 6.89
C VAL A 136 -8.16 22.00 7.24
N GLY A 137 -8.82 22.06 8.41
CA GLY A 137 -9.77 21.06 8.88
C GLY A 137 -11.18 21.18 8.27
N PRO A 138 -12.10 20.28 8.66
CA PRO A 138 -13.46 20.25 8.12
C PRO A 138 -14.30 21.50 8.44
N GLU A 139 -14.07 22.14 9.59
CA GLU A 139 -14.81 23.34 10.03
C GLU A 139 -14.63 24.53 9.08
N GLU A 140 -13.49 24.57 8.40
CA GLU A 140 -13.11 25.57 7.40
C GLU A 140 -13.37 25.09 5.96
N GLY A 141 -14.19 24.04 5.78
CA GLY A 141 -14.57 23.47 4.50
C GLY A 141 -13.58 22.44 3.92
N GLY A 142 -12.48 22.14 4.61
CA GLY A 142 -11.53 21.05 4.29
C GLY A 142 -10.83 21.13 2.92
N PHE A 143 -11.10 22.19 2.13
CA PHE A 143 -10.63 22.41 0.76
C PHE A 143 -10.88 21.23 -0.21
N GLY A 144 -11.83 20.35 0.12
CA GLY A 144 -12.08 19.13 -0.68
C GLY A 144 -10.94 18.11 -0.70
N MET A 145 -9.86 18.33 0.08
CA MET A 145 -8.74 17.39 0.17
C MET A 145 -9.15 16.18 1.01
N SER A 146 -8.86 14.98 0.51
CA SER A 146 -9.18 13.72 1.19
C SER A 146 -8.21 13.42 2.34
N TYR A 147 -8.47 12.32 3.05
CA TYR A 147 -7.65 11.85 4.18
C TYR A 147 -6.88 10.55 3.87
N ASP A 148 -7.05 10.00 2.66
CA ASP A 148 -6.45 8.73 2.25
C ASP A 148 -4.96 8.84 1.87
N LEU A 149 -4.36 7.68 1.60
CA LEU A 149 -2.93 7.55 1.28
C LEU A 149 -2.57 7.98 -0.15
N LEU A 150 -3.51 7.88 -1.11
CA LEU A 150 -3.26 8.14 -2.51
C LEU A 150 -3.33 9.63 -2.84
N TYR A 151 -4.35 10.33 -2.34
CA TYR A 151 -4.61 11.73 -2.70
C TYR A 151 -4.77 12.66 -1.50
N GLY A 152 -4.80 12.10 -0.29
CA GLY A 152 -5.13 12.84 0.92
C GLY A 152 -3.95 13.19 1.82
N ARG A 153 -4.31 13.80 2.96
CA ARG A 153 -3.37 14.24 4.00
C ARG A 153 -2.47 13.11 4.54
N ALA A 154 -2.98 11.89 4.66
CA ALA A 154 -2.18 10.74 5.08
C ALA A 154 -1.05 10.42 4.09
N GLY A 155 -1.33 10.54 2.78
CA GLY A 155 -0.34 10.37 1.72
C GLY A 155 0.78 11.41 1.75
N PHE A 156 0.46 12.64 2.13
CA PHE A 156 1.46 13.69 2.36
C PHE A 156 2.29 13.44 3.62
N LEU A 157 1.63 13.13 4.75
CA LEU A 157 2.32 12.81 6.01
C LEU A 157 3.28 11.63 5.85
N TRP A 158 2.89 10.62 5.07
CA TRP A 158 3.78 9.51 4.75
C TRP A 158 5.06 9.95 4.03
N ALA A 159 4.97 10.91 3.10
CA ALA A 159 6.12 11.48 2.43
C ALA A 159 7.05 12.24 3.39
N ALA A 160 6.49 13.04 4.29
CA ALA A 160 7.26 13.78 5.29
C ALA A 160 7.99 12.82 6.26
N LEU A 161 7.30 11.79 6.74
CA LEU A 161 7.88 10.77 7.61
C LEU A 161 8.95 9.94 6.89
N PHE A 162 8.80 9.70 5.58
CA PHE A 162 9.83 9.09 4.76
C PHE A 162 11.10 9.94 4.74
N ILE A 163 11.00 11.25 4.51
CA ILE A 163 12.14 12.17 4.57
C ILE A 163 12.81 12.12 5.95
N ASN A 164 12.04 12.27 7.02
CA ASN A 164 12.58 12.26 8.39
C ASN A 164 13.26 10.93 8.75
N LYS A 165 12.76 9.81 8.23
CA LYS A 165 13.37 8.51 8.46
C LYS A 165 14.75 8.38 7.81
N TYR A 166 14.94 8.90 6.59
CA TYR A 166 16.15 8.66 5.81
C TYR A 166 17.16 9.82 5.83
N LEU A 167 16.73 11.06 6.09
CA LEU A 167 17.59 12.24 6.17
C LEU A 167 17.87 12.69 7.60
N GLY A 168 17.20 12.10 8.59
CA GLY A 168 17.30 12.44 10.00
C GLY A 168 16.01 13.08 10.52
N GLN A 169 15.77 12.92 11.82
CA GLN A 169 14.60 13.48 12.50
C GLN A 169 14.55 15.02 12.32
N GLU A 170 13.34 15.58 12.28
CA GLU A 170 13.07 17.02 12.14
C GLU A 170 13.61 17.68 10.85
N LYS A 171 13.88 16.92 9.78
CA LYS A 171 14.17 17.49 8.44
C LYS A 171 12.96 18.16 7.82
N VAL A 172 11.79 17.58 8.03
CA VAL A 172 10.49 18.24 7.92
C VAL A 172 10.04 18.53 9.35
N PRO A 173 10.01 19.80 9.77
CA PRO A 173 9.68 20.19 11.14
C PRO A 173 8.30 19.74 11.60
N SER A 174 8.19 19.32 12.85
CA SER A 174 6.91 18.95 13.46
C SER A 174 5.88 20.07 13.43
N ASP A 175 6.29 21.35 13.52
CA ASP A 175 5.41 22.52 13.45
C ASP A 175 4.64 22.62 12.12
N LEU A 176 5.19 22.06 11.02
CA LEU A 176 4.50 21.96 9.73
C LEU A 176 3.57 20.74 9.65
N LEU A 177 3.88 19.68 10.40
CA LEU A 177 3.18 18.40 10.30
C LEU A 177 1.99 18.32 11.26
N MET A 178 2.11 18.87 12.47
CA MET A 178 1.07 18.80 13.48
C MET A 178 -0.27 19.42 13.04
N PRO A 179 -0.31 20.57 12.35
CA PRO A 179 -1.58 21.10 11.82
C PRO A 179 -2.26 20.15 10.82
N VAL A 180 -1.48 19.38 10.04
CA VAL A 180 -2.03 18.38 9.11
C VAL A 180 -2.58 17.18 9.87
N VAL A 181 -1.90 16.75 10.94
CA VAL A 181 -2.39 15.70 11.86
C VAL A 181 -3.70 16.13 12.53
N ASP A 182 -3.76 17.37 13.01
CA ASP A 182 -4.96 17.94 13.63
C ASP A 182 -6.12 17.99 12.65
N ALA A 183 -5.87 18.40 11.40
CA ALA A 183 -6.88 18.37 10.33
C ALA A 183 -7.38 16.95 10.03
N VAL A 184 -6.49 15.95 10.02
CA VAL A 184 -6.88 14.53 9.88
C VAL A 184 -7.77 14.13 11.06
N LEU A 185 -7.34 14.33 12.30
CA LEU A 185 -8.11 13.95 13.48
C LEU A 185 -9.46 14.67 13.57
N ALA A 186 -9.50 15.97 13.24
CA ALA A 186 -10.73 16.75 13.18
C ALA A 186 -11.68 16.23 12.09
N GLY A 187 -11.15 15.94 10.91
CA GLY A 187 -11.88 15.28 9.82
C GLY A 187 -12.50 13.96 10.24
N GLY A 188 -11.72 13.14 10.94
CA GLY A 188 -12.14 11.87 11.51
C GLY A 188 -13.29 12.03 12.50
N ARG A 189 -13.14 12.93 13.48
CA ARG A 189 -14.19 13.19 14.48
C ARG A 189 -15.47 13.75 13.85
N ALA A 190 -15.34 14.65 12.87
CA ALA A 190 -16.47 15.23 12.16
C ALA A 190 -17.24 14.15 11.37
N GLY A 191 -16.54 13.24 10.68
CA GLY A 191 -17.21 12.14 10.00
C GLY A 191 -17.87 11.14 10.96
N ALA A 192 -17.41 11.07 12.21
CA ALA A 192 -17.90 10.14 13.24
C ALA A 192 -19.10 10.67 14.02
N SER A 193 -19.60 11.87 13.70
CA SER A 193 -20.60 12.57 14.52
C SER A 193 -21.83 11.72 14.85
N ASP A 194 -22.20 10.84 13.92
CA ASP A 194 -23.41 10.03 14.00
C ASP A 194 -23.13 8.57 14.39
N ASN A 195 -21.87 8.21 14.67
CA ASN A 195 -21.47 6.85 15.05
C ASN A 195 -20.61 6.84 16.33
N PRO A 196 -21.25 6.69 17.52
CA PRO A 196 -20.53 6.73 18.79
C PRO A 196 -19.57 5.54 19.00
N SER A 197 -19.73 4.47 18.23
CA SER A 197 -18.88 3.28 18.31
C SER A 197 -17.56 3.42 17.54
N CYS A 198 -17.41 4.45 16.70
CA CYS A 198 -16.21 4.67 15.90
C CYS A 198 -15.74 6.12 16.09
N PRO A 199 -14.74 6.38 16.96
CA PRO A 199 -14.37 7.75 17.35
C PRO A 199 -13.74 8.58 16.22
N LEU A 200 -13.32 7.93 15.12
CA LEU A 200 -12.80 8.59 13.92
C LEU A 200 -13.38 7.89 12.68
N MET A 201 -14.04 8.66 11.83
CA MET A 201 -14.65 8.26 10.56
C MET A 201 -14.07 9.13 9.46
N TYR A 202 -13.53 8.48 8.45
CA TYR A 202 -13.32 9.13 7.16
C TYR A 202 -14.39 8.56 6.22
N ARG A 203 -14.61 9.11 5.02
CA ARG A 203 -15.40 8.36 4.03
C ARG A 203 -14.65 7.07 3.67
N TRP A 204 -14.85 6.04 4.49
CA TRP A 204 -15.04 4.63 4.17
C TRP A 204 -15.17 3.79 5.46
N HIS A 205 -16.26 3.02 5.61
CA HIS A 205 -16.42 1.99 6.65
C HIS A 205 -16.56 0.60 6.07
N GLY A 206 -15.85 -0.34 6.68
CA GLY A 206 -16.02 -1.76 6.46
C GLY A 206 -15.95 -2.52 7.77
N THR A 207 -17.03 -3.19 8.15
CA THR A 207 -17.00 -4.29 9.12
C THR A 207 -16.53 -5.55 8.42
N ARG A 208 -15.78 -6.42 9.11
CA ARG A 208 -15.38 -7.72 8.55
C ARG A 208 -16.61 -8.51 8.10
N PHE A 209 -16.49 -9.22 6.99
CA PHE A 209 -17.50 -10.18 6.57
C PHE A 209 -17.56 -11.32 7.60
N PRO A 210 -18.74 -11.62 8.20
CA PRO A 210 -18.86 -12.60 9.26
C PRO A 210 -18.41 -14.02 8.89
N HIS A 211 -18.52 -14.40 7.61
CA HIS A 211 -18.23 -15.76 7.16
C HIS A 211 -16.80 -15.96 6.66
N SER A 212 -16.20 -14.95 6.01
CA SER A 212 -14.87 -15.07 5.41
C SER A 212 -13.77 -14.40 6.21
N GLY A 213 -14.11 -13.46 7.10
CA GLY A 213 -13.14 -12.63 7.81
C GLY A 213 -12.47 -11.54 6.96
N ASN A 214 -12.81 -11.41 5.66
CA ASN A 214 -12.29 -10.35 4.79
C ASN A 214 -12.95 -8.98 5.10
N TYR A 215 -12.42 -7.90 4.52
CA TYR A 215 -12.95 -6.54 4.68
C TYR A 215 -13.61 -6.08 3.38
N PRO A 216 -14.75 -5.37 3.44
CA PRO A 216 -15.39 -4.82 2.26
C PRO A 216 -14.52 -3.72 1.63
N SER A 217 -14.92 -3.19 0.47
CA SER A 217 -14.23 -2.06 -0.19
C SER A 217 -14.93 -0.71 -0.03
N SER A 218 -16.24 -0.74 0.26
CA SER A 218 -17.13 0.40 0.47
C SER A 218 -18.16 0.03 1.56
N GLU A 219 -18.71 1.02 2.26
CA GLU A 219 -19.77 0.78 3.25
C GLU A 219 -21.00 0.14 2.59
N GLY A 220 -21.60 -0.83 3.27
CA GLY A 220 -22.78 -1.54 2.77
C GLY A 220 -22.51 -2.44 1.55
N ASN A 221 -21.26 -2.58 1.10
CA ASN A 221 -20.93 -3.42 -0.04
C ASN A 221 -20.97 -4.91 0.36
N PRO A 222 -21.92 -5.71 -0.15
CA PRO A 222 -22.03 -7.12 0.22
C PRO A 222 -21.00 -7.99 -0.54
N ARG A 223 -20.24 -7.42 -1.48
CA ARG A 223 -19.34 -8.17 -2.36
C ARG A 223 -18.01 -8.46 -1.70
N ASP A 224 -17.92 -9.63 -1.10
CA ASP A 224 -16.67 -10.19 -0.60
C ASP A 224 -15.79 -10.73 -1.74
N LYS A 225 -15.14 -9.81 -2.48
CA LYS A 225 -14.36 -10.13 -3.69
C LYS A 225 -12.89 -9.76 -3.59
N PHE A 226 -12.55 -8.70 -2.87
CA PHE A 226 -11.22 -8.09 -2.94
C PHE A 226 -10.34 -8.53 -1.79
N VAL A 227 -9.21 -9.16 -2.12
CA VAL A 227 -8.14 -9.49 -1.18
C VAL A 227 -6.87 -8.82 -1.68
N HIS A 228 -6.84 -7.48 -1.56
CA HIS A 228 -5.80 -6.62 -2.11
C HIS A 228 -5.14 -5.77 -1.02
N TRP A 229 -3.97 -5.20 -1.32
CA TRP A 229 -3.38 -4.14 -0.49
C TRP A 229 -4.29 -2.91 -0.43
N SER A 230 -4.84 -2.51 -1.58
CA SER A 230 -5.71 -1.34 -1.69
C SER A 230 -7.08 -1.55 -1.03
N HIS A 231 -7.65 -2.76 -1.11
CA HIS A 231 -8.98 -3.08 -0.60
C HIS A 231 -9.03 -4.54 -0.11
N GLY A 232 -9.32 -4.74 1.18
CA GLY A 232 -9.48 -6.06 1.77
C GLY A 232 -8.37 -6.45 2.75
N ALA A 233 -8.28 -7.76 3.03
CA ALA A 233 -7.49 -8.29 4.13
C ALA A 233 -5.98 -8.00 4.05
N ALA A 234 -5.38 -7.89 2.86
CA ALA A 234 -3.93 -7.70 2.76
C ALA A 234 -3.48 -6.32 3.26
N GLY A 235 -4.17 -5.24 2.88
CA GLY A 235 -3.91 -3.91 3.43
C GLY A 235 -4.15 -3.85 4.94
N MET A 236 -5.27 -4.45 5.39
CA MET A 236 -5.63 -4.46 6.81
C MET A 236 -4.65 -5.25 7.67
N ALA A 237 -4.12 -6.39 7.20
CA ALA A 237 -3.11 -7.15 7.93
C ALA A 237 -1.87 -6.30 8.22
N ILE A 238 -1.41 -5.51 7.25
CA ILE A 238 -0.25 -4.61 7.42
C ILE A 238 -0.56 -3.52 8.46
N THR A 239 -1.71 -2.88 8.36
CA THR A 239 -2.16 -1.84 9.31
C THR A 239 -2.28 -2.39 10.73
N LEU A 240 -2.89 -3.56 10.91
CA LEU A 240 -3.08 -4.20 12.20
C LEU A 240 -1.76 -4.69 12.82
N CYS A 241 -0.82 -5.15 11.98
CA CYS A 241 0.54 -5.42 12.46
C CYS A 241 1.19 -4.17 13.05
N ARG A 242 1.01 -3.01 12.39
CA ARG A 242 1.54 -1.75 12.90
C ARG A 242 0.83 -1.31 14.18
N ALA A 243 -0.49 -1.46 14.27
CA ALA A 243 -1.26 -1.17 15.47
C ALA A 243 -0.77 -2.01 16.66
N SER A 244 -0.58 -3.32 16.47
CA SER A 244 -0.06 -4.22 17.51
C SER A 244 1.34 -3.81 18.02
N GLN A 245 2.20 -3.26 17.16
CA GLN A 245 3.51 -2.73 17.60
C GLN A 245 3.41 -1.46 18.45
N VAL A 246 2.41 -0.61 18.17
CA VAL A 246 2.18 0.64 18.90
C VAL A 246 1.44 0.38 20.21
N PHE A 247 0.53 -0.60 20.22
CA PHE A 247 -0.29 -1.00 21.35
C PHE A 247 -0.02 -2.47 21.73
N PRO A 248 1.19 -2.80 22.24
CA PRO A 248 1.58 -4.19 22.47
C PRO A 248 0.78 -4.89 23.58
N GLY A 249 0.11 -4.13 24.45
CA GLY A 249 -0.78 -4.66 25.48
C GLY A 249 -2.14 -5.11 24.96
N ASP A 250 -2.55 -4.65 23.78
CA ASP A 250 -3.82 -4.99 23.16
C ASP A 250 -3.63 -6.13 22.15
N ARG A 251 -4.03 -7.33 22.57
CA ARG A 251 -3.87 -8.54 21.75
C ARG A 251 -4.84 -8.58 20.58
N GLU A 252 -5.94 -7.82 20.62
CA GLU A 252 -6.95 -7.83 19.57
C GLU A 252 -6.34 -7.44 18.22
N PHE A 253 -5.43 -6.45 18.19
CA PHE A 253 -4.75 -6.07 16.95
C PHE A 253 -3.87 -7.19 16.39
N ARG A 254 -3.17 -7.92 17.25
CA ARG A 254 -2.30 -9.02 16.84
C ARG A 254 -3.13 -10.16 16.25
N ASP A 255 -4.17 -10.58 16.96
CA ASP A 255 -5.02 -11.69 16.56
C ASP A 255 -5.80 -11.32 15.29
N ALA A 256 -6.29 -10.09 15.22
CA ALA A 256 -6.91 -9.51 14.03
C ALA A 256 -5.97 -9.52 12.81
N ALA A 257 -4.68 -9.19 12.99
CA ALA A 257 -3.71 -9.22 11.91
C ALA A 257 -3.46 -10.65 11.39
N ILE A 258 -3.38 -11.62 12.31
CA ILE A 258 -3.17 -13.04 11.98
C ILE A 258 -4.35 -13.58 11.18
N GLU A 259 -5.58 -13.30 11.63
CA GLU A 259 -6.80 -13.70 10.92
C GLU A 259 -6.86 -13.11 9.51
N ALA A 260 -6.52 -11.83 9.35
CA ALA A 260 -6.41 -11.21 8.03
C ALA A 260 -5.33 -11.91 7.18
N GLY A 261 -4.22 -12.32 7.78
CA GLY A 261 -3.19 -13.14 7.14
C GLY A 261 -3.71 -14.49 6.64
N GLU A 262 -4.58 -15.17 7.39
CA GLU A 262 -5.21 -16.42 6.96
C GLU A 262 -6.13 -16.21 5.74
N VAL A 263 -6.84 -15.08 5.67
CA VAL A 263 -7.64 -14.71 4.49
C VAL A 263 -6.74 -14.52 3.27
N VAL A 264 -5.61 -13.82 3.43
CA VAL A 264 -4.63 -13.62 2.35
C VAL A 264 -4.01 -14.94 1.93
N TRP A 265 -3.77 -15.87 2.85
CA TRP A 265 -3.23 -17.19 2.51
C TRP A 265 -4.19 -17.99 1.65
N LYS A 266 -5.47 -18.03 2.04
CA LYS A 266 -6.50 -18.78 1.32
C LYS A 266 -6.88 -18.17 -0.03
N ASN A 267 -6.89 -16.83 -0.13
CA ASN A 267 -7.52 -16.13 -1.27
C ASN A 267 -6.64 -15.05 -1.92
N GLY A 268 -5.37 -14.92 -1.52
CA GLY A 268 -4.48 -13.84 -1.97
C GLY A 268 -3.64 -14.15 -3.22
N LEU A 269 -3.72 -15.36 -3.77
CA LEU A 269 -3.11 -15.70 -5.07
C LEU A 269 -4.04 -15.28 -6.21
N LEU A 270 -3.79 -14.10 -6.75
CA LEU A 270 -4.64 -13.43 -7.74
C LEU A 270 -4.10 -13.62 -9.16
N LYS A 271 -4.98 -13.45 -10.15
CA LYS A 271 -4.59 -13.33 -11.58
C LYS A 271 -3.94 -11.97 -11.91
N LYS A 272 -3.29 -11.31 -10.94
CA LYS A 272 -2.68 -9.99 -11.05
C LYS A 272 -1.35 -9.95 -10.32
N VAL A 273 -0.34 -9.27 -10.86
CA VAL A 273 1.02 -9.26 -10.31
C VAL A 273 1.34 -8.06 -9.42
N GLY A 274 0.60 -6.96 -9.52
CA GLY A 274 0.96 -5.64 -8.98
C GLY A 274 1.01 -5.53 -7.44
N LEU A 275 1.55 -4.40 -6.95
CA LEU A 275 1.60 -4.08 -5.52
C LEU A 275 0.25 -3.63 -4.95
N ALA A 276 -0.61 -2.99 -5.75
CA ALA A 276 -1.86 -2.44 -5.25
C ALA A 276 -2.99 -3.48 -5.11
N ASP A 277 -3.07 -4.40 -6.08
CA ASP A 277 -4.18 -5.34 -6.25
C ASP A 277 -3.73 -6.70 -6.77
N GLY A 278 -2.46 -7.07 -6.56
CA GLY A 278 -1.86 -8.30 -7.05
C GLY A 278 -1.09 -9.08 -5.98
N VAL A 279 -0.55 -10.22 -6.43
CA VAL A 279 0.17 -11.17 -5.57
C VAL A 279 1.39 -10.54 -4.90
N ALA A 280 2.09 -9.61 -5.58
CA ALA A 280 3.25 -8.96 -4.99
C ALA A 280 2.88 -8.11 -3.78
N GLY A 281 1.79 -7.34 -3.87
CA GLY A 281 1.26 -6.56 -2.75
C GLY A 281 0.82 -7.45 -1.59
N ASN A 282 0.09 -8.51 -1.90
CA ASN A 282 -0.42 -9.44 -0.89
C ASN A 282 0.69 -10.15 -0.10
N ALA A 283 1.84 -10.44 -0.73
CA ALA A 283 2.98 -11.02 -0.04
C ALA A 283 3.50 -10.15 1.12
N TYR A 284 3.31 -8.82 1.07
CA TYR A 284 3.71 -7.92 2.16
C TYR A 284 2.88 -8.10 3.43
N ALA A 285 1.67 -8.68 3.37
CA ALA A 285 0.92 -9.06 4.56
C ALA A 285 1.72 -10.09 5.39
N PHE A 286 2.25 -11.12 4.73
CA PHE A 286 3.07 -12.14 5.40
C PHE A 286 4.42 -11.61 5.87
N LEU A 287 5.07 -10.74 5.10
CA LEU A 287 6.31 -10.10 5.57
C LEU A 287 6.07 -9.22 6.81
N SER A 288 4.92 -8.57 6.90
CA SER A 288 4.54 -7.76 8.07
C SER A 288 4.23 -8.65 9.27
N LEU A 289 3.50 -9.76 9.07
CA LEU A 289 3.24 -10.75 10.09
C LEU A 289 4.53 -11.40 10.59
N TYR A 290 5.45 -11.78 9.70
CA TYR A 290 6.75 -12.32 10.09
C TYR A 290 7.54 -11.34 10.97
N ARG A 291 7.54 -10.04 10.63
CA ARG A 291 8.20 -9.02 11.45
C ARG A 291 7.54 -8.83 12.80
N LEU A 292 6.23 -8.99 12.89
CA LEU A 292 5.46 -8.86 14.12
C LEU A 292 5.66 -10.08 15.04
N THR A 293 5.55 -11.29 14.49
CA THR A 293 5.45 -12.53 15.27
C THR A 293 6.78 -13.28 15.40
N GLY A 294 7.69 -13.09 14.44
CA GLY A 294 8.91 -13.91 14.31
C GLY A 294 8.65 -15.34 13.81
N GLU A 295 7.40 -15.71 13.52
CA GLU A 295 7.02 -17.08 13.15
C GLU A 295 7.35 -17.37 11.68
N THR A 296 8.20 -18.37 11.44
CA THR A 296 8.72 -18.71 10.11
C THR A 296 7.66 -19.16 9.10
N ILE A 297 6.47 -19.55 9.56
CA ILE A 297 5.33 -19.86 8.68
C ILE A 297 5.03 -18.68 7.74
N TYR A 298 5.06 -17.44 8.24
CA TYR A 298 4.77 -16.26 7.44
C TYR A 298 5.90 -15.98 6.44
N GLU A 299 7.16 -16.23 6.81
CA GLU A 299 8.27 -16.21 5.85
C GLU A 299 8.06 -17.24 4.72
N GLY A 300 7.65 -18.46 5.08
CA GLY A 300 7.32 -19.52 4.13
C GLY A 300 6.19 -19.12 3.17
N ARG A 301 5.12 -18.50 3.67
CA ARG A 301 4.00 -18.00 2.85
C ARG A 301 4.43 -16.86 1.91
N ALA A 302 5.26 -15.93 2.39
CA ALA A 302 5.83 -14.89 1.55
C ALA A 302 6.68 -15.47 0.40
N LYS A 303 7.50 -16.49 0.70
CA LYS A 303 8.29 -17.22 -0.30
C LYS A 303 7.40 -17.94 -1.31
N ALA A 304 6.31 -18.56 -0.87
CA ALA A 304 5.36 -19.21 -1.77
C ALA A 304 4.76 -18.22 -2.79
N PHE A 305 4.35 -17.03 -2.33
CA PHE A 305 3.83 -15.97 -3.21
C PHE A 305 4.90 -15.45 -4.19
N ALA A 306 6.14 -15.28 -3.72
CA ALA A 306 7.26 -14.89 -4.57
C ALA A 306 7.59 -15.97 -5.63
N SER A 307 7.59 -17.24 -5.25
CA SER A 307 7.78 -18.37 -6.17
C SER A 307 6.66 -18.43 -7.21
N PHE A 308 5.41 -18.25 -6.79
CA PHE A 308 4.27 -18.17 -7.71
C PHE A 308 4.46 -17.07 -8.75
N LEU A 309 4.86 -15.86 -8.34
CA LEU A 309 5.16 -14.76 -9.25
C LEU A 309 6.32 -15.07 -10.20
N TYR A 310 7.37 -15.73 -9.70
CA TYR A 310 8.52 -16.11 -10.52
C TYR A 310 8.13 -17.06 -11.65
N HIS A 311 7.27 -18.04 -11.35
CA HIS A 311 6.84 -19.04 -12.33
C HIS A 311 5.74 -18.54 -13.28
N ASN A 312 4.78 -17.77 -12.77
CA ASN A 312 3.55 -17.42 -13.51
C ASN A 312 3.51 -15.95 -13.97
N GLY A 313 4.46 -15.11 -13.53
CA GLY A 313 4.38 -13.66 -13.72
C GLY A 313 4.29 -13.23 -15.19
N ARG A 314 4.95 -13.94 -16.11
CA ARG A 314 4.89 -13.63 -17.55
C ARG A 314 3.49 -13.85 -18.12
N GLU A 315 2.87 -14.96 -17.78
CA GLU A 315 1.52 -15.32 -18.23
C GLU A 315 0.47 -14.37 -17.62
N LEU A 316 0.60 -14.07 -16.33
CA LEU A 316 -0.32 -13.17 -15.63
C LEU A 316 -0.28 -11.74 -16.18
N VAL A 317 0.89 -11.25 -16.58
CA VAL A 317 1.02 -9.95 -17.26
C VAL A 317 0.31 -9.98 -18.61
N THR A 318 0.46 -11.05 -19.40
CA THR A 318 -0.19 -11.17 -20.71
C THR A 318 -1.71 -11.31 -20.64
N VAL A 319 -2.25 -12.01 -19.63
CA VAL A 319 -3.69 -12.20 -19.44
C VAL A 319 -4.36 -10.94 -18.87
N GLY A 320 -3.65 -10.17 -18.06
CA GLY A 320 -4.16 -8.91 -17.48
C GLY A 320 -4.28 -7.74 -18.48
N ASP A 321 -3.58 -7.84 -19.62
CA ASP A 321 -3.37 -6.78 -20.61
C ASP A 321 -4.41 -6.72 -21.74
N THR A 322 -5.53 -7.45 -21.64
CA THR A 322 -6.61 -7.36 -22.65
C THR A 322 -7.21 -5.95 -22.76
N HIS A 323 -6.96 -5.06 -21.78
CA HIS A 323 -7.23 -3.61 -21.84
C HIS A 323 -6.01 -2.78 -21.40
N GLY A 324 -5.08 -2.54 -22.33
CA GLY A 324 -4.18 -1.38 -22.33
C GLY A 324 -2.76 -1.61 -21.78
N ALA A 325 -1.80 -1.81 -22.69
CA ALA A 325 -0.37 -2.01 -22.45
C ALA A 325 0.39 -0.80 -21.81
N GLU A 326 -0.28 0.27 -21.38
CA GLU A 326 0.38 1.54 -21.03
C GLU A 326 1.00 1.57 -19.62
N HIS A 327 0.73 0.58 -18.76
CA HIS A 327 1.19 0.61 -17.35
C HIS A 327 1.75 -0.71 -16.81
N ALA A 328 2.09 -1.67 -17.68
CA ALA A 328 2.57 -3.00 -17.28
C ALA A 328 3.84 -2.96 -16.40
N TYR A 329 4.62 -1.88 -16.48
CA TYR A 329 5.84 -1.67 -15.69
C TYR A 329 5.68 -0.67 -14.53
N SER A 330 4.46 -0.18 -14.26
CA SER A 330 4.21 0.70 -13.12
C SER A 330 4.29 -0.10 -11.81
N PRO A 331 4.97 0.43 -10.76
CA PRO A 331 5.05 -0.25 -9.46
C PRO A 331 3.69 -0.59 -8.84
N PHE A 332 2.66 0.21 -9.12
CA PHE A 332 1.32 0.12 -8.51
C PHE A 332 0.19 -0.14 -9.53
N SER A 333 0.48 -0.75 -10.68
CA SER A 333 -0.48 -0.82 -11.79
C SER A 333 -1.89 -1.28 -11.37
N ARG A 334 -2.90 -0.47 -11.79
CA ARG A 334 -4.37 -0.54 -11.66
C ARG A 334 -5.16 0.34 -10.66
N THR A 335 -4.55 1.14 -9.77
CA THR A 335 -5.36 2.06 -8.91
C THR A 335 -5.66 3.44 -9.50
N CYS A 336 -5.06 3.83 -10.63
CA CYS A 336 -5.11 5.23 -11.09
C CYS A 336 -6.26 5.61 -12.05
N ARG A 337 -7.23 4.74 -12.36
CA ARG A 337 -8.27 5.09 -13.36
C ARG A 337 -9.69 5.39 -12.86
N ASN A 338 -10.12 5.00 -11.66
CA ASN A 338 -11.55 5.12 -11.31
C ASN A 338 -11.82 5.74 -9.92
N SER A 339 -11.29 6.93 -9.65
CA SER A 339 -11.77 7.73 -8.51
C SER A 339 -11.75 9.23 -8.84
N LEU A 340 -12.69 9.66 -9.68
CA LEU A 340 -13.45 10.93 -9.65
C LEU A 340 -14.21 11.12 -10.99
N PRO A 341 -15.39 11.77 -11.04
CA PRO A 341 -16.25 12.24 -9.95
C PRO A 341 -17.66 11.65 -10.02
N LEU A 342 -18.29 11.41 -8.87
CA LEU A 342 -19.73 11.61 -8.77
C LEU A 342 -19.91 12.92 -8.02
N VAL A 343 -20.61 13.83 -8.71
CA VAL A 343 -21.03 15.17 -8.29
C VAL A 343 -21.71 15.14 -6.92
#